data_AF-A0A820QB57-F1
#
_entry.id   AF-A0A820QB57-F1
#
_cell.length_a   1.000
_cell.length_b   1.000
_cell.length_c   1.000
_cell.angle_alpha   90.00
_cell.angle_beta   90.00
_cell.angle_gamma   90.00
#
_symmetry.space_group_name_H-M   'P 1'
#
loop_
_entity.id
_entity.type
_entity.pdbx_description
1 polymer ?
#
loop_
_entity_poly.entity_id
_entity_poly.type
_entity_poly.pdbx_seq_one_letter_code
_entity_poly.pdbx_strand_id
1 'polypeptide(L)'
;MNYLLFPSGAWIMAIASIQRYIFIFHKHLMNSYVKHYLPIFLPPILLSIWYFVLIFFYPCQQQFDYTQIWCYGACYLYDVLISTIDWIVSSFIPVVLTVIFNILLLLRVIYRKYKMKR
;
A
#
# COMPACT_ATOMS: atom_id res chain seq x y z
N MET A 1 -3.79 17.49 -1.88
CA MET A 1 -2.75 16.72 -2.60
C MET A 1 -2.02 15.68 -1.73
N ASN A 2 -2.68 15.09 -0.72
CA ASN A 2 -2.07 14.03 0.13
C ASN A 2 -2.48 12.60 -0.29
N TYR A 3 -3.28 12.48 -1.36
CA TYR A 3 -3.93 11.24 -1.77
C TYR A 3 -2.96 10.19 -2.32
N LEU A 4 -1.78 10.59 -2.80
CA LEU A 4 -0.80 9.66 -3.36
C LEU A 4 0.30 9.29 -2.36
N LEU A 5 0.79 10.28 -1.60
CA LEU A 5 1.97 10.14 -0.74
C LEU A 5 1.72 9.21 0.46
N PHE A 6 0.57 9.38 1.12
CA PHE A 6 0.22 8.58 2.30
C PHE A 6 0.00 7.09 1.96
N PRO A 7 -0.82 6.72 0.97
CA PRO A 7 -1.05 5.31 0.67
C PRO A 7 0.16 4.65 0.02
N SER A 8 0.92 5.34 -0.83
CA SER A 8 2.18 4.77 -1.35
C SER A 8 3.17 4.46 -0.22
N GLY A 9 3.27 5.33 0.79
CA GLY A 9 4.07 5.06 2.00
C GLY A 9 3.59 3.84 2.77
N ALA A 10 2.28 3.70 2.98
CA ALA A 10 1.69 2.53 3.66
C ALA A 10 1.99 1.22 2.92
N TRP A 11 1.88 1.22 1.59
CA TRP A 11 2.20 0.07 0.76
C TRP A 11 3.69 -0.28 0.79
N ILE A 12 4.58 0.71 0.71
CA ILE A 12 6.03 0.49 0.83
C ILE A 12 6.36 -0.14 2.18
N MET A 13 5.75 0.33 3.28
CA MET A 13 5.94 -0.26 4.61
C MET A 13 5.46 -1.72 4.66
N ALA A 14 4.28 -2.01 4.11
CA ALA A 14 3.73 -3.37 4.08
C ALA A 14 4.65 -4.34 3.33
N ILE A 15 5.13 -3.94 2.15
CA ILE A 15 6.04 -4.76 1.34
C ILE A 15 7.39 -4.92 2.02
N ALA A 16 7.92 -3.86 2.63
CA ALA A 16 9.18 -3.94 3.36
C ALA A 16 9.09 -4.97 4.51
N SER A 17 7.96 -5.02 5.23
CA SER A 17 7.69 -6.04 6.26
C SER A 17 7.62 -7.45 5.65
N ILE A 18 6.92 -7.63 4.52
CA ILE A 18 6.84 -8.92 3.81
C ILE A 18 8.24 -9.37 3.36
N GLN A 19 9.01 -8.47 2.79
CA GLN A 19 10.32 -8.74 2.26
C GLN A 19 11.33 -9.09 3.36
N ARG A 20 11.26 -8.42 4.52
CA ARG A 20 12.02 -8.82 5.71
C ARG A 20 11.66 -10.23 6.17
N TYR A 21 10.38 -10.57 6.18
CA TYR A 21 9.93 -11.92 6.49
C TYR A 21 10.52 -12.93 5.48
N ILE A 22 10.36 -12.71 4.17
CA ILE A 22 10.89 -13.60 3.13
C ILE A 22 12.42 -13.72 3.22
N PHE A 23 13.14 -12.63 3.46
CA PHE A 23 14.60 -12.65 3.56
C PHE A 23 15.11 -13.52 4.71
N ILE A 24 14.46 -13.45 5.88
CA ILE A 24 14.84 -14.21 7.07
C ILE A 24 14.56 -15.71 6.92
N PHE A 25 13.47 -16.08 6.24
CA PHE A 25 13.03 -17.48 6.15
C PHE A 25 13.43 -18.18 4.84
N HIS A 26 13.53 -17.43 3.75
CA HIS A 26 13.80 -17.93 2.40
C HIS A 26 14.98 -17.20 1.77
N LYS A 27 16.13 -17.21 2.46
CA LYS A 27 17.38 -16.57 2.00
C LYS A 27 17.78 -17.00 0.58
N HIS A 28 17.44 -18.22 0.16
CA HIS A 28 17.66 -18.74 -1.20
C HIS A 28 16.80 -18.06 -2.28
N LEU A 29 15.58 -17.60 -1.97
CA LEU A 29 14.69 -16.94 -2.94
C LEU A 29 15.16 -15.53 -3.32
N MET A 30 15.95 -14.87 -2.46
CA MET A 30 16.37 -13.48 -2.60
C MET A 30 17.85 -13.32 -3.02
N ASN A 31 18.43 -14.29 -3.73
CA ASN A 31 19.83 -14.26 -4.15
C ASN A 31 20.16 -13.23 -5.26
N SER A 32 19.20 -12.39 -5.68
CA SER A 32 19.39 -11.39 -6.74
C SER A 32 18.84 -10.03 -6.32
N TYR A 33 19.64 -8.98 -6.51
CA TYR A 33 19.27 -7.59 -6.22
C TYR A 33 17.98 -7.16 -6.93
N VAL A 34 17.71 -7.68 -8.14
CA VAL A 34 16.49 -7.36 -8.89
C VAL A 34 15.24 -7.85 -8.17
N LYS A 35 15.27 -9.05 -7.57
CA LYS A 35 14.15 -9.61 -6.79
C LYS A 35 13.91 -8.87 -5.48
N HIS A 36 14.89 -8.08 -5.03
CA HIS A 36 14.78 -7.26 -3.83
C HIS A 36 14.07 -5.92 -4.12
N TYR A 37 14.46 -5.23 -5.19
CA TYR A 37 13.89 -3.90 -5.48
C TYR A 37 12.55 -3.97 -6.21
N LEU A 38 12.34 -4.97 -7.07
CA LEU A 38 11.11 -5.12 -7.86
C LEU A 38 9.80 -5.07 -7.02
N PRO A 39 9.65 -5.83 -5.92
CA PRO A 39 8.41 -5.81 -5.15
C PRO A 39 8.15 -4.46 -4.46
N ILE A 40 9.18 -3.68 -4.13
CA ILE A 40 9.02 -2.36 -3.47
C ILE A 40 8.47 -1.33 -4.45
N PHE A 41 8.97 -1.32 -5.69
CA PHE A 41 8.55 -0.33 -6.68
C PHE A 41 7.20 -0.65 -7.33
N LEU A 42 6.76 -1.91 -7.31
CA LEU A 42 5.58 -2.33 -8.05
C LEU A 42 4.25 -1.74 -7.52
N PRO A 43 3.95 -1.71 -6.21
CA PRO A 43 2.71 -1.13 -5.69
C PRO A 43 2.53 0.38 -5.84
N PRO A 44 3.56 1.25 -5.65
CA PRO A 44 3.38 2.68 -5.93
C PRO A 44 3.12 2.95 -7.42
N ILE A 45 3.66 2.14 -8.33
CA ILE A 45 3.35 2.23 -9.77
C ILE A 45 1.89 1.86 -10.04
N LEU A 46 1.40 0.75 -9.47
CA LEU A 46 0.01 0.30 -9.63
C LEU A 46 -0.99 1.33 -9.07
N LEU A 47 -0.72 1.89 -7.89
CA LEU A 47 -1.54 2.96 -7.30
C LEU A 47 -1.54 4.19 -8.20
N SER A 48 -0.39 4.59 -8.74
CA SER A 48 -0.29 5.74 -9.63
C SER A 48 -1.13 5.55 -10.90
N ILE A 49 -1.10 4.36 -11.50
CA ILE A 49 -1.94 4.03 -12.67
C ILE A 49 -3.42 4.06 -12.29
N TRP A 50 -3.80 3.49 -11.16
CA TRP A 50 -5.18 3.47 -10.68
C TRP A 50 -5.76 4.88 -10.48
N TYR A 51 -5.03 5.74 -9.77
CA TYR A 51 -5.45 7.14 -9.58
C TYR A 51 -5.47 7.91 -10.90
N PHE A 52 -4.53 7.65 -11.82
CA PHE A 52 -4.55 8.26 -13.14
C PHE A 52 -5.84 7.90 -13.90
N VAL A 53 -6.22 6.62 -13.92
CA VAL A 53 -7.46 6.18 -14.59
C VAL A 53 -8.68 6.83 -13.95
N LEU A 54 -8.77 6.86 -12.62
CA LEU A 54 -9.89 7.48 -11.91
C LEU A 54 -10.01 8.99 -12.14
N ILE A 55 -8.89 9.69 -12.32
CA ILE A 55 -8.89 11.13 -12.57
C ILE A 55 -9.35 11.44 -14.00
N PHE A 56 -8.89 10.68 -14.99
CA PHE A 56 -9.11 10.99 -16.41
C PHE A 56 -10.37 10.36 -17.00
N PHE A 57 -10.78 9.18 -16.54
CA PHE A 57 -11.84 8.39 -17.18
C PHE A 57 -13.13 8.30 -16.36
N TYR A 58 -13.14 8.75 -15.09
CA TYR A 58 -14.35 8.69 -14.28
C TYR A 58 -15.37 9.75 -14.73
N PRO A 59 -16.62 9.37 -15.09
CA PRO A 59 -17.61 10.28 -15.62
C PRO A 59 -18.12 11.20 -14.50
N CYS A 60 -17.50 12.35 -14.36
CA CYS A 60 -17.93 13.37 -13.41
C CYS A 60 -18.85 14.38 -14.10
N GLN A 61 -20.08 14.55 -13.61
CA GLN A 61 -20.90 15.72 -13.96
C GLN A 61 -20.35 16.94 -13.23
N GLN A 62 -19.35 17.58 -13.83
CA GLN A 62 -18.71 18.75 -13.26
C GLN A 62 -19.63 19.96 -13.42
N GLN A 63 -20.41 20.29 -12.39
CA GLN A 63 -20.92 21.65 -12.23
C GLN A 63 -19.77 22.51 -11.73
N PHE A 64 -18.86 22.86 -12.64
CA PHE A 64 -17.76 23.77 -12.33
C PHE A 64 -18.33 25.20 -12.25
N ASP A 65 -18.50 25.68 -11.02
CA ASP A 65 -18.78 27.08 -10.77
C ASP A 65 -17.44 27.84 -10.74
N TYR A 66 -17.12 28.52 -11.85
CA TYR A 66 -15.88 29.30 -12.00
C TYR A 66 -15.82 30.53 -11.09
N THR A 67 -16.87 30.83 -10.34
CA THR A 67 -16.94 31.99 -9.45
C THR A 67 -16.35 31.74 -8.06
N GLN A 68 -16.07 30.49 -7.69
CA GLN A 68 -15.55 30.16 -6.36
C GLN A 68 -14.36 29.19 -6.43
N ILE A 69 -13.21 29.61 -5.89
CA ILE A 69 -11.99 28.80 -5.80
C ILE A 69 -12.11 27.85 -4.61
N TRP A 70 -12.89 26.77 -4.76
CA TRP A 70 -12.88 25.71 -3.75
C TRP A 70 -11.91 24.61 -4.15
N CYS A 71 -11.03 24.23 -3.22
CA CYS A 71 -10.32 22.95 -3.28
C CYS A 71 -11.30 21.82 -2.93
N TYR A 72 -12.22 21.46 -3.84
CA TYR A 72 -13.06 20.27 -3.69
C TYR A 72 -12.20 19.00 -3.78
N GLY A 73 -12.67 17.91 -3.16
CA GLY A 73 -12.04 16.60 -3.28
C GLY A 73 -12.13 16.08 -4.72
N ALA A 74 -11.31 15.08 -5.05
CA ALA A 74 -11.43 14.41 -6.34
C ALA A 74 -12.85 13.82 -6.52
N CYS A 75 -13.43 13.95 -7.72
CA CYS A 75 -14.84 13.64 -7.95
C CYS A 75 -15.24 12.20 -7.58
N TYR A 76 -14.33 11.25 -7.78
CA TYR A 76 -14.54 9.85 -7.42
C TYR A 76 -14.75 9.63 -5.91
N LEU A 77 -14.35 10.58 -5.05
CA LEU A 77 -14.53 10.49 -3.59
C LEU A 77 -15.98 10.76 -3.15
N TYR A 78 -16.78 11.39 -4.00
CA TYR A 78 -18.20 11.64 -3.72
C TYR A 78 -19.07 10.43 -4.01
N ASP A 79 -18.57 9.48 -4.80
CA ASP A 79 -19.19 8.17 -4.92
C ASP A 79 -18.79 7.31 -3.71
N VAL A 80 -19.79 6.94 -2.90
CA VAL A 80 -19.59 6.15 -1.68
C VAL A 80 -18.91 4.82 -1.98
N LEU A 81 -19.23 4.18 -3.11
CA LEU A 81 -18.64 2.89 -3.45
C LEU A 81 -17.15 3.03 -3.76
N ILE A 82 -16.79 3.99 -4.62
CA ILE A 82 -15.40 4.16 -5.06
C ILE A 82 -14.54 4.70 -3.91
N SER A 83 -15.08 5.64 -3.14
CA SER A 83 -14.42 6.19 -1.95
C SER A 83 -14.13 5.10 -0.90
N THR A 84 -15.08 4.18 -0.68
CA THR A 84 -14.88 3.06 0.25
C THR A 84 -13.82 2.08 -0.26
N ILE A 85 -13.87 1.73 -1.55
CA ILE A 85 -12.87 0.84 -2.17
C ILE A 85 -11.48 1.45 -2.11
N ASP A 86 -11.34 2.73 -2.44
CA ASP A 86 -10.08 3.46 -2.35
C ASP A 86 -9.54 3.42 -0.91
N TRP A 87 -10.38 3.72 0.08
CA TRP A 87 -9.94 3.67 1.48
C TRP A 87 -9.48 2.26 1.92
N ILE A 88 -10.20 1.21 1.52
CA ILE A 88 -9.85 -0.17 1.85
C ILE A 88 -8.50 -0.54 1.21
N VAL A 89 -8.34 -0.30 -0.09
CA VAL A 89 -7.15 -0.71 -0.84
C VAL A 89 -5.94 0.13 -0.43
N SER A 90 -6.12 1.43 -0.27
CA SER A 90 -5.03 2.38 -0.09
C SER A 90 -4.57 2.45 1.37
N SER A 91 -5.42 2.11 2.35
CA SER A 91 -5.09 2.19 3.78
C SER A 91 -5.31 0.88 4.55
N PHE A 92 -6.49 0.26 4.44
CA PHE A 92 -6.82 -0.88 5.31
C PHE A 92 -5.96 -2.12 5.01
N ILE A 93 -5.86 -2.52 3.74
CA ILE A 93 -5.06 -3.67 3.30
C ILE A 93 -3.58 -3.54 3.70
N PRO A 94 -2.86 -2.45 3.36
CA PRO A 94 -1.44 -2.35 3.70
C PRO A 94 -1.20 -2.35 5.21
N VAL A 95 -2.08 -1.73 6.01
CA VAL A 95 -1.96 -1.75 7.48
C VAL A 95 -2.14 -3.16 8.04
N VAL A 96 -3.18 -3.87 7.62
CA VAL A 96 -3.45 -5.25 8.08
C VAL A 96 -2.29 -6.18 7.69
N LEU A 97 -1.80 -6.09 6.46
CA LEU A 97 -0.63 -6.85 6.02
C LEU A 97 0.60 -6.55 6.88
N THR A 98 0.89 -5.27 7.11
CA THR A 98 2.04 -4.85 7.93
C THR A 98 1.96 -5.46 9.34
N VAL A 99 0.80 -5.37 9.99
CA VAL A 99 0.58 -5.91 11.34
C VAL A 99 0.76 -7.43 11.36
N ILE A 100 0.13 -8.16 10.44
CA ILE A 100 0.23 -9.63 10.37
C ILE A 100 1.68 -10.08 10.19
N PHE A 101 2.40 -9.51 9.23
CA PHE A 101 3.79 -9.91 8.97
C PHE A 101 4.74 -9.55 10.11
N ASN A 102 4.54 -8.41 10.77
CA ASN A 102 5.32 -8.05 11.95
C ASN A 102 5.05 -8.99 13.13
N ILE A 103 3.79 -9.35 13.38
CA ILE A 103 3.43 -10.33 14.44
C ILE A 103 4.03 -11.70 14.13
N LEU A 104 3.90 -12.19 12.89
CA LEU A 104 4.48 -13.48 12.47
C LEU A 104 6.00 -13.51 12.66
N LEU A 105 6.69 -12.41 12.32
CA LEU A 105 8.12 -12.29 12.51
C LEU A 105 8.48 -12.34 13.99
N LEU A 106 7.76 -11.62 14.85
CA LEU A 106 7.99 -11.58 16.29
C LEU A 106 7.78 -12.95 16.94
N LEU A 107 6.66 -13.63 16.64
CA LEU A 107 6.37 -14.98 17.13
C LEU A 107 7.46 -15.98 16.76
N ARG A 108 7.95 -15.94 15.52
CA ARG A 108 9.03 -16.83 15.04
C ARG A 108 10.37 -16.53 15.70
N VAL A 109 10.71 -15.27 15.92
CA VAL A 109 11.95 -14.88 16.61
C VAL A 109 11.93 -15.40 18.04
N ILE A 110 10.81 -15.25 18.75
CA ILE A 110 10.62 -15.81 20.09
C ILE A 110 10.77 -17.34 20.06
N TYR A 111 10.11 -18.02 19.11
CA TYR A 111 10.20 -19.48 18.99
C TYR A 111 11.64 -19.96 18.75
N ARG A 112 12.38 -19.31 17.84
CA ARG A 112 13.80 -19.64 17.59
C ARG A 112 14.67 -19.40 18.82
N LYS A 113 14.46 -18.29 19.54
CA LYS A 113 15.19 -17.98 20.77
C LYS A 113 14.92 -19.02 21.86
N TYR A 114 13.67 -19.48 22.00
CA TYR A 114 13.32 -20.53 22.95
C TYR A 114 13.95 -21.87 22.57
N LYS A 115 13.94 -22.24 21.28
CA LYS A 115 14.57 -23.47 20.79
C LYS A 115 16.09 -23.51 21.01
N MET A 116 16.80 -22.38 20.91
CA MET A 116 18.26 -22.34 21.14
C MET A 116 18.64 -22.30 22.62
N LYS A 117 17.71 -21.94 23.52
CA LYS A 117 17.96 -21.87 24.97
C LYS A 117 17.68 -23.20 25.69
N ARG A 118 17.11 -24.18 24.97
CA ARG A 118 16.92 -25.56 25.41
C ARG A 118 18.00 -26.43 24.79
#